data_AF-W2XMN6-F1
#
_entry.id   AF-W2XMN6-F1
#
_cell.length_a   1.000
_cell.length_b   1.000
_cell.length_c   1.000
_cell.angle_alpha   90.00
_cell.angle_beta   90.00
_cell.angle_gamma   90.00
#
_symmetry.space_group_name_H-M   'P 1'
#
loop_
_entity.id
_entity.type
_entity.pdbx_description
1 polymer ?
#
loop_
_entity_poly.entity_id
_entity_poly.type
_entity_poly.pdbx_seq_one_letter_code
_entity_poly.pdbx_strand_id
1 'polypeptide(L)'
;MHGRVKSVEREKEQQKTDEQRQEELSKVRMYHEVAGKVLDMKRQQLYEPSVLPLTSHLLLLNPEFHVVWSYRRQAIDALAQKAENPEAEMLDMAKTELKLTLDALQRNPKSYSAWFQRQWIIDRGLGDLKLEIGLCDKLLNLDERNFHCWNYRRHVCKLAGISQEDQLAFTTQKIEQNFSNYSALHHRSITLPDPLTADVLFDEIGLVQQAVFTEPDDQSAWFYYRWLLTSMVELVESSAEDAAGFLKSQVQWLDELLEMENEAKWVVVTLADLHYRLGAITDVSGWEEAKKKSVELYDRAIAVDLDHRRYYEDMKKKSA
;
A
#
# COMPACT_ATOMS: atom_id res chain seq x y z
N MET A 1 -6.42 -16.27 -2.66
CA MET A 1 -6.45 -16.58 -1.21
C MET A 1 -7.36 -15.57 -0.53
N HIS A 2 -8.45 -16.00 0.12
CA HIS A 2 -9.34 -15.11 0.87
C HIS A 2 -9.43 -15.58 2.32
N GLY A 3 -9.27 -14.65 3.26
CA GLY A 3 -9.36 -14.86 4.70
C GLY A 3 -10.79 -15.15 5.15
N ARG A 4 -11.31 -16.31 4.77
CA ARG A 4 -12.64 -16.76 5.20
C ARG A 4 -12.55 -17.47 6.55
N VAL A 5 -13.45 -17.12 7.46
CA VAL A 5 -13.56 -17.77 8.76
C VAL A 5 -14.11 -19.18 8.56
N LYS A 6 -13.28 -20.19 8.85
CA LYS A 6 -13.60 -21.60 8.53
C LYS A 6 -14.88 -22.11 9.18
N SER A 7 -15.21 -21.65 10.39
CA SER A 7 -16.47 -22.04 11.07
C SER A 7 -17.70 -21.55 10.31
N VAL A 8 -17.71 -20.26 9.96
CA VAL A 8 -18.81 -19.62 9.20
C VAL A 8 -19.03 -20.29 7.85
N GLU A 9 -17.95 -20.60 7.12
CA GLU A 9 -18.07 -21.27 5.82
C GLU A 9 -18.58 -22.72 5.96
N ARG A 10 -18.20 -23.43 7.03
CA ARG A 10 -18.72 -24.77 7.31
C ARG A 10 -20.21 -24.74 7.67
N GLU A 11 -20.63 -23.77 8.47
CA GLU A 11 -22.04 -23.59 8.83
C GLU A 11 -22.90 -23.27 7.60
N LYS A 12 -22.43 -22.35 6.73
CA LYS A 12 -23.10 -22.08 5.45
C LYS A 12 -23.23 -23.34 4.59
N GLU A 13 -22.18 -24.15 4.51
CA GLU A 13 -22.18 -25.39 3.71
C GLU A 13 -23.17 -26.43 4.27
N GLN A 14 -23.27 -26.53 5.60
CA GLN A 14 -24.22 -27.41 6.28
C GLN A 14 -25.67 -26.95 6.08
N GLN A 15 -25.92 -25.65 6.03
CA GLN A 15 -27.24 -25.05 5.82
C GLN A 15 -27.72 -25.08 4.36
N LYS A 16 -26.85 -25.41 3.40
CA LYS A 16 -27.25 -25.50 1.99
C LYS A 16 -28.28 -26.61 1.78
N THR A 17 -29.35 -26.28 1.04
CA THR A 17 -30.29 -27.27 0.55
C THR A 17 -29.68 -28.11 -0.57
N ASP A 18 -30.24 -29.29 -0.82
CA ASP A 18 -29.76 -30.14 -1.92
C ASP A 18 -29.94 -29.46 -3.29
N GLU A 19 -30.98 -28.65 -3.46
CA GLU A 19 -31.18 -27.81 -4.66
C GLU A 19 -30.04 -26.80 -4.85
N GLN A 20 -29.63 -26.10 -3.78
CA GLN A 20 -28.51 -25.15 -3.83
C GLN A 20 -27.19 -25.84 -4.16
N ARG A 21 -26.93 -27.01 -3.55
CA ARG A 21 -25.74 -27.81 -3.87
C ARG A 21 -25.74 -28.24 -5.34
N GLN A 22 -26.88 -28.66 -5.86
CA GLN A 22 -27.01 -29.08 -7.25
C GLN A 22 -26.81 -27.91 -8.23
N GLU A 23 -27.31 -26.72 -7.88
CA GLU A 23 -27.08 -25.48 -8.64
C GLU A 23 -25.60 -25.10 -8.68
N GLU A 24 -24.89 -25.16 -7.55
CA GLU A 24 -23.45 -24.89 -7.48
C GLU A 24 -22.63 -25.91 -8.28
N LEU A 25 -22.94 -27.20 -8.18
CA LEU A 25 -22.32 -28.23 -9.01
C LEU A 25 -22.55 -27.98 -10.50
N SER A 26 -23.75 -27.51 -10.88
CA SER A 26 -24.05 -27.13 -12.25
C SER A 26 -23.17 -25.96 -12.73
N LYS A 27 -23.03 -24.92 -11.91
CA LYS A 27 -22.14 -23.77 -12.19
C LYS A 27 -20.68 -24.20 -12.32
N VAL A 28 -20.20 -25.10 -11.46
CA VAL A 28 -18.83 -25.64 -11.53
C VAL A 28 -18.63 -26.45 -12.81
N ARG A 29 -19.57 -27.32 -13.18
CA ARG A 29 -19.50 -28.07 -14.44
C ARG A 29 -19.44 -27.15 -15.65
N MET A 30 -20.31 -26.15 -15.70
CA MET A 30 -20.34 -25.16 -16.78
C MET A 30 -19.03 -24.37 -16.85
N TYR A 31 -18.48 -23.97 -15.69
CA TYR A 31 -17.18 -23.30 -15.64
C TYR A 31 -16.07 -24.18 -16.23
N HIS A 32 -16.00 -25.46 -15.85
CA HIS A 32 -15.00 -26.39 -16.38
C HIS A 32 -15.14 -26.62 -17.89
N GLU A 33 -16.36 -26.72 -18.40
CA GLU A 33 -16.62 -26.87 -19.84
C GLU A 33 -16.12 -25.64 -20.62
N VAL A 34 -16.51 -24.44 -20.19
CA VAL A 34 -16.09 -23.19 -20.83
C VAL A 34 -14.58 -23.00 -20.71
N ALA A 35 -13.99 -23.27 -19.54
CA ALA A 35 -12.56 -23.21 -19.33
C ALA A 35 -11.80 -24.19 -20.23
N GLY A 36 -12.26 -25.44 -20.32
CA GLY A 36 -11.69 -26.45 -21.21
C GLY A 36 -11.71 -25.97 -22.65
N LYS A 37 -12.86 -25.51 -23.15
CA LYS A 37 -12.99 -24.96 -24.50
C LYS A 37 -12.02 -23.81 -24.76
N VAL A 38 -11.94 -22.83 -23.87
CA VAL A 38 -11.03 -21.68 -24.01
C VAL A 38 -9.56 -22.11 -24.02
N LEU A 39 -9.17 -23.04 -23.15
CA LEU A 39 -7.81 -23.57 -23.11
C LEU A 39 -7.47 -24.38 -24.36
N ASP A 40 -8.43 -25.08 -24.94
CA ASP A 40 -8.26 -25.81 -26.20
C ASP A 40 -8.08 -24.87 -27.38
N MET A 41 -8.91 -23.82 -27.47
CA MET A 41 -8.77 -22.75 -28.46
C MET A 41 -7.40 -22.06 -28.32
N LYS A 42 -6.94 -21.80 -27.10
CA LYS A 42 -5.59 -21.28 -26.82
C LYS A 42 -4.50 -22.22 -27.34
N ARG A 43 -4.58 -23.53 -27.08
CA ARG A 43 -3.59 -24.52 -27.54
C ARG A 43 -3.50 -24.57 -29.06
N GLN A 44 -4.64 -24.37 -29.73
CA GLN A 44 -4.74 -24.31 -31.18
C GLN A 44 -4.43 -22.92 -31.77
N GLN A 45 -4.12 -21.92 -30.92
CA GLN A 45 -3.87 -20.54 -31.33
C GLN A 45 -5.01 -19.93 -32.15
N LEU A 46 -6.26 -20.28 -31.83
CA LEU A 46 -7.44 -19.73 -32.51
C LEU A 46 -7.71 -18.32 -31.98
N TYR A 47 -7.69 -17.33 -32.86
CA TYR A 47 -8.00 -15.93 -32.51
C TYR A 47 -9.23 -15.47 -33.29
N GLU A 48 -10.40 -15.82 -32.75
CA GLU A 48 -11.72 -15.53 -33.31
C GLU A 48 -12.50 -14.56 -32.41
N PRO A 49 -13.46 -13.79 -32.95
CA PRO A 49 -14.27 -12.87 -32.14
C PRO A 49 -15.00 -13.55 -30.98
N SER A 50 -15.34 -14.83 -31.12
CA SER A 50 -16.00 -15.66 -30.10
C SER A 50 -15.15 -15.89 -28.85
N VAL A 51 -13.82 -15.73 -28.93
CA VAL A 51 -12.89 -15.88 -27.80
C VAL A 51 -13.15 -14.82 -26.72
N LEU A 52 -13.47 -13.59 -27.13
CA LEU A 52 -13.63 -12.48 -26.18
C LEU A 52 -14.82 -12.70 -25.22
N PRO A 53 -16.06 -12.98 -25.65
CA PRO A 53 -17.14 -13.22 -24.68
C PRO A 53 -16.89 -14.44 -23.78
N LEU A 54 -16.30 -15.53 -24.31
CA LEU A 54 -15.98 -16.72 -23.51
C LEU A 54 -14.95 -16.42 -22.41
N THR A 55 -13.87 -15.72 -22.77
CA THR A 55 -12.85 -15.34 -21.80
C THR A 55 -13.37 -14.30 -20.81
N SER A 56 -14.22 -13.34 -21.23
CA SER A 56 -14.89 -12.39 -20.31
C SER A 56 -15.69 -13.14 -19.24
N HIS A 57 -16.49 -14.12 -19.63
CA HIS A 57 -17.28 -14.92 -18.70
C HIS A 57 -16.41 -15.61 -17.64
N LEU A 58 -15.32 -16.27 -18.07
CA LEU A 58 -14.40 -16.93 -17.15
C LEU A 58 -13.70 -15.96 -16.21
N LEU A 59 -13.26 -14.81 -16.72
CA LEU A 59 -12.49 -13.83 -15.97
C LEU A 59 -13.33 -13.05 -14.97
N LEU A 60 -14.62 -12.86 -15.23
CA LEU A 60 -15.55 -12.35 -14.24
C LEU A 60 -15.77 -13.36 -13.11
N LEU A 61 -15.77 -14.67 -13.38
CA LEU A 61 -15.89 -15.70 -12.35
C LEU A 61 -14.58 -15.91 -11.57
N ASN A 62 -13.45 -15.83 -12.25
CA ASN A 62 -12.12 -16.01 -11.68
C ASN A 62 -11.12 -15.00 -12.28
N PRO A 63 -11.01 -13.79 -11.70
CA PRO A 63 -10.05 -12.78 -12.14
C PRO A 63 -8.58 -13.23 -12.02
N GLU A 64 -8.26 -14.25 -11.22
CA GLU A 64 -6.90 -14.78 -11.06
C GLU A 64 -6.46 -15.74 -12.17
N PHE A 65 -7.31 -16.02 -13.15
CA PHE A 65 -6.98 -16.95 -14.23
C PHE A 65 -6.04 -16.29 -15.27
N HIS A 66 -4.80 -16.02 -14.86
CA HIS A 66 -3.78 -15.29 -15.62
C HIS A 66 -3.53 -15.83 -17.04
N VAL A 67 -3.62 -17.17 -17.23
CA VAL A 67 -3.48 -17.80 -18.54
C VAL A 67 -4.56 -17.31 -19.52
N VAL A 68 -5.79 -17.12 -19.04
CA VAL A 68 -6.91 -16.63 -19.84
C VAL A 68 -6.71 -15.15 -20.18
N TRP A 69 -6.24 -14.32 -19.24
CA TRP A 69 -5.86 -12.93 -19.53
C TRP A 69 -4.78 -12.85 -20.61
N SER A 70 -3.75 -13.70 -20.53
CA SER A 70 -2.69 -13.73 -21.53
C SER A 70 -3.19 -14.11 -22.91
N TYR A 71 -4.05 -15.13 -23.00
CA TYR A 71 -4.65 -15.53 -24.27
C TYR A 71 -5.59 -14.46 -24.82
N ARG A 72 -6.34 -13.79 -23.94
CA ARG A 72 -7.22 -12.67 -24.31
C ARG A 72 -6.45 -11.52 -24.95
N ARG A 73 -5.29 -11.12 -24.41
CA ARG A 73 -4.41 -10.10 -25.04
C ARG A 73 -3.98 -10.51 -26.45
N GLN A 74 -3.53 -11.76 -26.62
CA GLN A 74 -3.15 -12.30 -27.93
C GLN A 74 -4.32 -12.26 -28.92
N ALA A 75 -5.52 -12.61 -28.47
CA ALA A 75 -6.73 -12.55 -29.29
C ALA A 75 -7.07 -11.10 -29.68
N ILE A 76 -7.02 -10.15 -28.75
CA ILE A 76 -7.25 -8.72 -29.01
C ILE A 76 -6.28 -8.20 -30.08
N ASP A 77 -4.98 -8.45 -29.92
CA ASP A 77 -3.97 -8.00 -30.88
C ASP A 77 -4.18 -8.63 -32.27
N ALA A 78 -4.45 -9.93 -32.33
CA ALA A 78 -4.69 -10.63 -33.59
C ALA A 78 -6.00 -10.21 -34.29
N LEU A 79 -7.04 -9.89 -33.53
CA LEU A 79 -8.32 -9.40 -34.08
C LEU A 79 -8.18 -7.98 -34.61
N ALA A 80 -7.54 -7.08 -33.87
CA ALA A 80 -7.29 -5.71 -34.36
C ALA A 80 -6.46 -5.71 -35.66
N GLN A 81 -5.42 -6.54 -35.75
CA GLN A 81 -4.59 -6.63 -36.96
C GLN A 81 -5.36 -7.12 -38.20
N LYS A 82 -6.43 -7.90 -38.01
CA LYS A 82 -7.27 -8.41 -39.10
C LYS A 82 -8.39 -7.44 -39.49
N ALA A 83 -8.66 -6.42 -38.69
CA ALA A 83 -9.72 -5.45 -38.95
C ALA A 83 -9.33 -4.50 -40.10
N GLU A 84 -10.34 -3.95 -40.78
CA GLU A 84 -10.12 -2.96 -41.84
C GLU A 84 -9.43 -1.69 -41.29
N ASN A 85 -9.76 -1.31 -40.06
CA ASN A 85 -9.11 -0.22 -39.34
C ASN A 85 -8.58 -0.72 -37.98
N PRO A 86 -7.31 -1.16 -37.91
CA PRO A 86 -6.74 -1.72 -36.69
C PRO A 86 -6.74 -0.76 -35.49
N GLU A 87 -6.54 0.54 -35.72
CA GLU A 87 -6.51 1.54 -34.65
C GLU A 87 -7.88 1.75 -34.03
N ALA A 88 -8.92 1.90 -34.87
CA ALA A 88 -10.30 2.06 -34.41
C ALA A 88 -10.79 0.81 -33.67
N GLU A 89 -10.49 -0.38 -34.20
CA GLU A 89 -10.86 -1.66 -33.58
C GLU A 89 -10.17 -1.83 -32.21
N MET A 90 -8.87 -1.52 -32.12
CA MET A 90 -8.12 -1.57 -30.87
C MET A 90 -8.70 -0.61 -29.82
N LEU A 91 -9.10 0.60 -30.23
CA LEU A 91 -9.70 1.59 -29.34
C LEU A 91 -11.08 1.13 -28.82
N ASP A 92 -11.89 0.49 -29.65
CA ASP A 92 -13.19 -0.05 -29.23
C ASP A 92 -13.03 -1.24 -28.26
N MET A 93 -12.14 -2.18 -28.60
CA MET A 93 -11.80 -3.29 -27.71
C MET A 93 -11.24 -2.78 -26.38
N ALA A 94 -10.39 -1.75 -26.37
CA ALA A 94 -9.87 -1.16 -25.15
C ALA A 94 -10.97 -0.63 -24.21
N LYS A 95 -12.01 0.01 -24.75
CA LYS A 95 -13.17 0.45 -23.93
C LYS A 95 -13.88 -0.73 -23.28
N THR A 96 -14.07 -1.80 -24.05
CA THR A 96 -14.65 -3.05 -23.55
C THR A 96 -13.77 -3.68 -22.47
N GLU A 97 -12.45 -3.66 -22.66
CA GLU A 97 -11.48 -4.20 -21.69
C GLU A 97 -11.40 -3.38 -20.40
N LEU A 98 -11.46 -2.05 -20.48
CA LEU A 98 -11.52 -1.18 -19.30
C LEU A 98 -12.79 -1.42 -18.49
N LYS A 99 -13.91 -1.73 -19.15
CA LYS A 99 -15.13 -2.16 -18.45
C LYS A 99 -14.96 -3.54 -17.80
N LEU A 100 -14.45 -4.53 -18.55
CA LEU A 100 -14.25 -5.89 -18.03
C LEU A 100 -13.31 -5.91 -16.81
N THR A 101 -12.20 -5.17 -16.87
CA THR A 101 -11.25 -5.08 -15.75
C THR A 101 -11.87 -4.39 -14.54
N LEU A 102 -12.69 -3.36 -14.73
CA LEU A 102 -13.45 -2.74 -13.63
C LEU A 102 -14.42 -3.74 -12.99
N ASP A 103 -15.22 -4.44 -13.80
CA ASP A 103 -16.17 -5.45 -13.32
C ASP A 103 -15.45 -6.59 -12.56
N ALA A 104 -14.28 -7.00 -13.04
CA ALA A 104 -13.44 -8.00 -12.37
C ALA A 104 -12.87 -7.47 -11.03
N LEU A 105 -12.42 -6.21 -10.99
CA LEU A 105 -11.90 -5.56 -9.77
C LEU A 105 -12.99 -5.30 -8.74
N GLN A 106 -14.24 -5.03 -9.15
CA GLN A 106 -15.37 -4.94 -8.22
C GLN A 106 -15.63 -6.27 -7.51
N ARG A 107 -15.35 -7.41 -8.16
CA ARG A 107 -15.47 -8.74 -7.55
C ARG A 107 -14.25 -9.12 -6.71
N ASN A 108 -13.05 -8.81 -7.21
CA ASN A 108 -11.80 -9.05 -6.52
C ASN A 108 -10.85 -7.85 -6.70
N PRO A 109 -10.89 -6.86 -5.79
CA PRO A 109 -10.10 -5.62 -5.93
C PRO A 109 -8.60 -5.83 -5.73
N LYS A 110 -8.19 -7.03 -5.27
CA LYS A 110 -6.80 -7.42 -5.01
C LYS A 110 -6.28 -8.39 -6.09
N SER A 111 -6.89 -8.35 -7.28
CA SER A 111 -6.49 -9.22 -8.39
C SER A 111 -5.30 -8.66 -9.15
N TYR A 112 -4.14 -9.30 -9.03
CA TYR A 112 -2.95 -8.95 -9.79
C TYR A 112 -3.22 -8.96 -11.29
N SER A 113 -3.90 -10.00 -11.78
CA SER A 113 -4.10 -10.19 -13.21
C SER A 113 -5.05 -9.15 -13.82
N ALA A 114 -6.09 -8.74 -13.08
CA ALA A 114 -7.02 -7.71 -13.54
C ALA A 114 -6.35 -6.32 -13.57
N TRP A 115 -5.58 -5.96 -12.53
CA TRP A 115 -4.79 -4.72 -12.51
C TRP A 115 -3.75 -4.70 -13.64
N PHE A 116 -3.06 -5.82 -13.86
CA PHE A 116 -2.08 -5.93 -14.95
C PHE A 116 -2.72 -5.80 -16.33
N GLN A 117 -3.89 -6.40 -16.56
CA GLN A 117 -4.63 -6.21 -17.82
C GLN A 117 -5.02 -4.75 -18.00
N ARG A 118 -5.50 -4.09 -16.94
CA ARG A 118 -5.89 -2.68 -17.00
C ARG A 118 -4.70 -1.80 -17.35
N GLN A 119 -3.56 -2.01 -16.68
CA GLN A 119 -2.31 -1.32 -16.98
C GLN A 119 -1.84 -1.55 -18.41
N TRP A 120 -1.95 -2.78 -18.94
CA TRP A 120 -1.58 -3.09 -20.33
C TRP A 120 -2.36 -2.25 -21.36
N ILE A 121 -3.60 -1.86 -21.07
CA ILE A 121 -4.40 -0.96 -21.94
C ILE A 121 -3.87 0.48 -21.83
N ILE A 122 -3.62 0.94 -20.61
CA ILE A 122 -3.17 2.32 -20.33
C ILE A 122 -1.76 2.57 -20.88
N ASP A 123 -0.85 1.59 -20.77
CA ASP A 123 0.52 1.68 -21.30
C ASP A 123 0.56 1.88 -22.82
N ARG A 124 -0.54 1.56 -23.51
CA ARG A 124 -0.71 1.74 -24.96
C ARG A 124 -1.39 3.05 -25.33
N GLY A 125 -1.71 3.92 -24.36
CA GLY A 125 -2.41 5.18 -24.60
C GLY A 125 -3.88 5.02 -24.98
N LEU A 126 -4.49 3.86 -24.66
CA LEU A 126 -5.87 3.53 -25.07
C LEU A 126 -6.93 3.85 -24.01
N GLY A 127 -6.59 4.67 -23.01
CA GLY A 127 -7.50 5.06 -21.93
C GLY A 127 -7.34 6.52 -21.53
N ASP A 128 -8.39 7.08 -20.93
CA ASP A 128 -8.40 8.43 -20.41
C ASP A 128 -7.77 8.46 -19.02
N LEU A 129 -6.55 9.01 -18.92
CA LEU A 129 -5.79 9.05 -17.68
C LEU A 129 -6.50 9.83 -16.56
N LYS A 130 -7.32 10.84 -16.90
CA LYS A 130 -8.08 11.60 -15.90
C LYS A 130 -9.19 10.75 -15.29
N LEU A 131 -9.88 9.96 -16.12
CA LEU A 131 -10.87 9.00 -15.63
C LEU A 131 -10.23 7.91 -14.78
N GLU A 132 -9.03 7.44 -15.15
CA GLU A 132 -8.30 6.43 -14.39
C GLU A 132 -7.83 6.94 -13.01
N ILE A 133 -7.35 8.18 -12.92
CA ILE A 133 -7.03 8.81 -11.62
C ILE A 133 -8.30 8.91 -10.77
N GLY A 134 -9.40 9.41 -11.33
CA GLY A 134 -10.68 9.51 -10.61
C GLY A 134 -11.25 8.15 -10.19
N LEU A 135 -10.97 7.07 -10.94
CA LEU A 135 -11.29 5.71 -10.52
C LEU A 135 -10.43 5.29 -9.32
N CYS A 136 -9.13 5.56 -9.33
CA CYS A 136 -8.25 5.26 -8.21
C CYS A 136 -8.74 5.94 -6.92
N ASP A 137 -9.13 7.21 -7.00
CA ASP A 137 -9.61 7.96 -5.84
C ASP A 137 -10.87 7.31 -5.25
N LYS A 138 -11.80 6.86 -6.10
CA LYS A 138 -13.00 6.11 -5.67
C LYS A 138 -12.64 4.77 -5.02
N LEU A 139 -11.73 4.01 -5.62
CA LEU A 139 -11.32 2.70 -5.10
C LEU A 139 -10.56 2.82 -3.77
N LEU A 140 -9.74 3.86 -3.61
CA LEU A 140 -9.04 4.17 -2.37
C LEU A 140 -9.97 4.73 -1.28
N ASN A 141 -11.13 5.27 -1.63
CA ASN A 141 -12.18 5.58 -0.64
C ASN A 141 -12.89 4.30 -0.13
N LEU A 142 -12.86 3.20 -0.90
CA LEU A 142 -13.46 1.92 -0.51
C LEU A 142 -12.49 1.03 0.27
N ASP A 143 -11.22 0.98 -0.15
CA ASP A 143 -10.14 0.29 0.54
C ASP A 143 -8.87 1.12 0.43
N GLU A 144 -8.65 1.97 1.43
CA GLU A 144 -7.52 2.90 1.48
C GLU A 144 -6.16 2.21 1.61
N ARG A 145 -6.15 0.90 1.93
CA ARG A 145 -4.95 0.07 2.06
C ARG A 145 -4.75 -0.85 0.85
N ASN A 146 -5.51 -0.66 -0.22
CA ASN A 146 -5.34 -1.41 -1.45
C ASN A 146 -4.04 -0.98 -2.17
N PHE A 147 -2.95 -1.67 -1.86
CA PHE A 147 -1.64 -1.37 -2.45
C PHE A 147 -1.61 -1.52 -3.98
N HIS A 148 -2.47 -2.36 -4.58
CA HIS A 148 -2.56 -2.46 -6.03
C HIS A 148 -3.10 -1.17 -6.64
N CYS A 149 -4.13 -0.59 -6.02
CA CYS A 149 -4.70 0.67 -6.45
C CYS A 149 -3.71 1.82 -6.26
N TRP A 150 -2.98 1.85 -5.14
CA TRP A 150 -1.90 2.83 -4.93
C TRP A 150 -0.79 2.72 -5.98
N ASN A 151 -0.35 1.49 -6.31
CA ASN A 151 0.66 1.25 -7.33
C ASN A 151 0.17 1.69 -8.71
N TYR A 152 -1.06 1.33 -9.07
CA TYR A 152 -1.68 1.72 -10.34
C TYR A 152 -1.86 3.24 -10.43
N ARG A 153 -2.28 3.89 -9.35
CA ARG A 153 -2.43 5.35 -9.29
C ARG A 153 -1.10 6.06 -9.56
N ARG A 154 0.00 5.62 -8.91
CA ARG A 154 1.34 6.19 -9.18
C ARG A 154 1.72 6.07 -10.64
N HIS A 155 1.46 4.91 -11.24
CA HIS A 155 1.72 4.66 -12.64
C HIS A 155 0.94 5.60 -13.57
N VAL A 156 -0.37 5.71 -13.37
CA VAL A 156 -1.23 6.60 -14.17
C VAL A 156 -0.86 8.07 -13.97
N CYS A 157 -0.58 8.51 -12.74
CA CYS A 157 -0.15 9.88 -12.46
C CYS A 157 1.17 10.23 -13.15
N LYS A 158 2.12 9.29 -13.19
CA LYS A 158 3.37 9.45 -13.94
C LYS A 158 3.12 9.63 -15.43
N LEU A 159 2.24 8.81 -16.03
CA LEU A 159 1.88 8.95 -17.45
C LEU A 159 1.13 10.25 -17.75
N ALA A 160 0.31 10.72 -16.82
CA ALA A 160 -0.45 11.96 -16.95
C ALA A 160 0.37 13.24 -16.68
N GLY A 161 1.62 13.10 -16.23
CA GLY A 161 2.46 14.24 -15.87
C GLY A 161 1.93 15.02 -14.66
N ILE A 162 1.26 14.35 -13.72
CA ILE A 162 0.78 14.99 -12.48
C ILE A 162 1.98 15.46 -11.67
N SER A 163 1.94 16.72 -11.23
CA SER A 163 3.03 17.33 -10.49
C SER A 163 3.30 16.59 -9.17
N GLN A 164 4.51 16.74 -8.66
CA GLN A 164 4.87 16.23 -7.34
C GLN A 164 4.02 16.88 -6.24
N GLU A 165 3.76 18.19 -6.36
CA GLU A 165 2.90 18.96 -5.45
C GLU A 165 1.48 18.40 -5.38
N ASP A 166 0.84 18.13 -6.53
CA ASP A 166 -0.51 17.54 -6.57
C ASP A 166 -0.55 16.14 -5.96
N GLN A 167 0.52 15.35 -6.15
CA GLN A 167 0.63 14.03 -5.53
C GLN A 167 0.79 14.12 -4.02
N LEU A 168 1.61 15.05 -3.52
CA LEU A 168 1.74 15.32 -2.09
C LEU A 168 0.42 15.82 -1.51
N ALA A 169 -0.28 16.75 -2.17
CA ALA A 169 -1.60 17.23 -1.76
C ALA A 169 -2.61 16.09 -1.65
N PHE A 170 -2.61 15.14 -2.59
CA PHE A 170 -3.44 13.94 -2.50
C PHE A 170 -3.09 13.07 -1.27
N THR A 171 -1.80 12.87 -0.98
CA THR A 171 -1.41 12.13 0.24
C THR A 171 -1.82 12.86 1.51
N THR A 172 -1.69 14.19 1.57
CA THR A 172 -2.16 15.01 2.70
C THR A 172 -3.65 14.80 2.91
N GLN A 173 -4.46 14.91 1.86
CA GLN A 173 -5.91 14.64 1.93
C GLN A 173 -6.21 13.25 2.49
N LYS A 174 -5.43 12.23 2.11
CA LYS A 174 -5.62 10.85 2.58
C LYS A 174 -5.21 10.65 4.04
N ILE A 175 -4.16 11.33 4.49
CA ILE A 175 -3.71 11.32 5.88
C ILE A 175 -4.73 12.06 6.76
N GLU A 176 -5.26 13.20 6.32
CA GLU A 176 -6.30 13.95 7.05
C GLU A 176 -7.62 13.18 7.17
N GLN A 177 -7.95 12.34 6.17
CA GLN A 177 -9.10 11.42 6.23
C GLN A 177 -8.91 10.30 7.25
N ASN A 178 -7.67 9.81 7.38
CA ASN A 178 -7.30 8.76 8.33
C ASN A 178 -5.79 8.84 8.61
N PHE A 179 -5.43 9.29 9.81
CA PHE A 179 -4.03 9.44 10.24
C PHE A 179 -3.28 8.11 10.31
N SER A 180 -4.01 7.01 10.52
CA SER A 180 -3.50 5.64 10.50
C SER A 180 -3.27 5.08 9.08
N ASN A 181 -3.42 5.89 8.03
CA ASN A 181 -3.25 5.44 6.65
C ASN A 181 -1.77 5.26 6.25
N TYR A 182 -1.21 4.10 6.62
CA TYR A 182 0.17 3.71 6.26
C TYR A 182 0.46 3.79 4.76
N SER A 183 -0.53 3.50 3.91
CA SER A 183 -0.33 3.53 2.45
C SER A 183 -0.15 4.96 1.94
N ALA A 184 -0.86 5.93 2.52
CA ALA A 184 -0.69 7.34 2.21
C ALA A 184 0.65 7.87 2.72
N LEU A 185 1.04 7.54 3.96
CA LEU A 185 2.36 7.91 4.51
C LEU A 185 3.51 7.30 3.70
N HIS A 186 3.41 6.03 3.31
CA HIS A 186 4.39 5.40 2.44
C HIS A 186 4.45 6.07 1.06
N HIS A 187 3.31 6.35 0.45
CA HIS A 187 3.28 7.07 -0.82
C HIS A 187 3.95 8.44 -0.71
N ARG A 188 3.66 9.16 0.38
CA ARG A 188 4.28 10.45 0.67
C ARG A 188 5.80 10.34 0.76
N SER A 189 6.32 9.35 1.49
CA SER A 189 7.77 9.11 1.64
C SER A 189 8.52 8.96 0.31
N ILE A 190 7.88 8.36 -0.71
CA ILE A 190 8.50 8.15 -2.04
C ILE A 190 8.15 9.25 -3.04
N THR A 191 7.26 10.18 -2.68
CA THR A 191 6.90 11.34 -3.49
C THR A 191 7.66 12.59 -3.05
N LEU A 192 8.17 12.65 -1.82
CA LEU A 192 9.00 13.76 -1.35
C LEU A 192 10.27 13.95 -2.21
N PRO A 193 10.84 15.18 -2.25
CA PRO A 193 12.01 15.46 -3.06
C PRO A 193 13.23 14.65 -2.61
N ASP A 194 14.09 14.32 -3.58
CA ASP A 194 15.37 13.66 -3.36
C ASP A 194 16.49 14.51 -3.99
N PRO A 195 17.42 15.10 -3.21
CA PRO A 195 17.57 14.94 -1.76
C PRO A 195 16.55 15.73 -0.93
N LEU A 196 16.28 15.25 0.29
CA LEU A 196 15.46 15.95 1.29
C LEU A 196 16.20 17.19 1.83
N THR A 197 15.47 18.28 2.05
CA THR A 197 15.99 19.49 2.72
C THR A 197 15.54 19.56 4.17
N ALA A 198 16.23 20.37 4.98
CA ALA A 198 15.86 20.58 6.38
C ALA A 198 14.43 21.13 6.50
N ASP A 199 14.06 22.11 5.67
CA ASP A 199 12.71 22.71 5.67
C ASP A 199 11.62 21.66 5.42
N VAL A 200 11.81 20.79 4.41
CA VAL A 200 10.87 19.71 4.11
C VAL A 200 10.76 18.74 5.28
N LEU A 201 11.88 18.37 5.90
CA LEU A 201 11.87 17.48 7.06
C LEU A 201 11.16 18.12 8.27
N PHE A 202 11.36 19.41 8.52
CA PHE A 202 10.68 20.13 9.60
C PHE A 202 9.17 20.16 9.38
N ASP A 203 8.72 20.48 8.16
CA ASP A 203 7.29 20.49 7.82
C ASP A 203 6.65 19.10 7.98
N GLU A 204 7.33 18.06 7.51
CA GLU A 204 6.85 16.67 7.62
C GLU A 204 6.84 16.16 9.06
N ILE A 205 7.83 16.55 9.88
CA ILE A 205 7.84 16.26 11.32
C ILE A 205 6.63 16.94 11.98
N GLY A 206 6.37 18.20 11.69
CA GLY A 206 5.20 18.92 12.22
C GLY A 206 3.88 18.24 11.84
N LEU A 207 3.75 17.78 10.59
CA LEU A 207 2.59 17.04 10.12
C LEU A 207 2.38 15.73 10.90
N VAL A 208 3.42 14.90 11.05
CA VAL A 208 3.28 13.59 11.71
C VAL A 208 3.14 13.71 13.22
N GLN A 209 3.69 14.76 13.84
CA GLN A 209 3.51 15.02 15.28
C GLN A 209 2.04 15.24 15.64
N GLN A 210 1.26 15.89 14.78
CA GLN A 210 -0.20 16.03 14.98
C GLN A 210 -0.91 14.67 14.94
N ALA A 211 -0.51 13.79 14.02
CA ALA A 211 -1.06 12.44 13.90
C ALA A 211 -0.73 11.58 15.13
N VAL A 212 0.54 11.56 15.53
CA VAL A 212 1.03 10.84 16.71
C VAL A 212 0.36 11.32 18.00
N PHE A 213 0.15 12.63 18.15
CA PHE A 213 -0.53 13.18 19.31
C PHE A 213 -2.02 12.79 19.36
N THR A 214 -2.66 12.67 18.20
CA THR A 214 -4.08 12.31 18.10
C THR A 214 -4.32 10.82 18.32
N GLU A 215 -3.44 9.96 17.80
CA GLU A 215 -3.52 8.49 17.91
C GLU A 215 -2.16 7.90 18.31
N PRO A 216 -1.73 8.02 19.59
CA PRO A 216 -0.40 7.61 20.04
C PRO A 216 -0.16 6.09 19.97
N ASP A 217 -1.21 5.29 19.83
CA ASP A 217 -1.12 3.84 19.64
C ASP A 217 -1.01 3.43 18.16
N ASP A 218 -1.29 4.32 17.20
CA ASP A 218 -1.18 3.99 15.77
C ASP A 218 0.28 3.93 15.33
N GLN A 219 0.72 2.72 14.98
CA GLN A 219 2.09 2.47 14.56
C GLN A 219 2.49 3.21 13.27
N SER A 220 1.54 3.55 12.40
CA SER A 220 1.84 4.05 11.05
C SER A 220 2.52 5.40 11.09
N ALA A 221 1.97 6.31 11.89
CA ALA A 221 2.56 7.62 12.13
C ALA A 221 3.96 7.50 12.77
N TRP A 222 4.15 6.59 13.73
CA TRP A 222 5.44 6.35 14.36
C TRP A 222 6.52 5.83 13.41
N PHE A 223 6.18 4.91 12.51
CA PHE A 223 7.15 4.43 11.52
C PHE A 223 7.58 5.56 10.57
N TYR A 224 6.66 6.42 10.15
CA TYR A 224 6.98 7.58 9.32
C TYR A 224 7.82 8.61 10.10
N TYR A 225 7.44 8.91 11.34
CA TYR A 225 8.19 9.82 12.21
C TYR A 225 9.63 9.35 12.46
N ARG A 226 9.83 8.07 12.77
CA ARG A 226 11.19 7.50 12.96
C ARG A 226 12.05 7.56 11.71
N TRP A 227 11.45 7.43 10.52
CA TRP A 227 12.15 7.65 9.27
C TRP A 227 12.59 9.11 9.12
N LEU A 228 11.69 10.08 9.35
CA LEU A 228 12.01 11.51 9.32
C LEU A 228 13.10 11.90 10.32
N LEU A 229 13.04 11.39 11.55
CA LEU A 229 14.06 11.59 12.57
C LEU A 229 15.44 11.09 12.11
N THR A 230 15.47 9.93 11.46
CA THR A 230 16.72 9.36 10.93
C THR A 230 17.26 10.21 9.78
N SER A 231 16.40 10.59 8.82
CA SER A 231 16.77 11.46 7.70
C SER A 231 17.31 12.82 8.16
N MET A 232 16.71 13.43 9.20
CA MET A 232 17.21 14.69 9.74
C MET A 232 18.57 14.54 10.42
N VAL A 233 18.76 13.49 11.23
CA VAL A 233 20.05 13.22 11.87
C VAL A 233 21.15 13.00 10.84
N GLU A 234 20.87 12.24 9.76
CA GLU A 234 21.80 12.06 8.64
C GLU A 234 22.11 13.39 7.94
N LEU A 235 21.12 14.28 7.77
CA LEU A 235 21.32 15.59 7.15
C LEU A 235 22.26 16.50 7.97
N VAL A 236 22.16 16.47 9.29
CA VAL A 236 22.96 17.32 10.20
C VAL A 236 24.16 16.60 10.81
N GLU A 237 24.50 15.39 10.36
CA GLU A 237 25.53 14.54 10.97
C GLU A 237 26.93 15.18 11.01
N SER A 238 27.19 16.11 10.09
CA SER A 238 28.44 16.86 10.01
C SER A 238 28.66 17.83 11.18
N SER A 239 27.60 18.12 11.96
CA SER A 239 27.63 19.00 13.12
C SER A 239 27.02 18.29 14.33
N ALA A 240 27.88 17.86 15.25
CA ALA A 240 27.46 17.21 16.50
C ALA A 240 26.53 18.10 17.33
N GLU A 241 26.75 19.42 17.32
CA GLU A 241 25.91 20.39 18.03
C GLU A 241 24.51 20.48 17.41
N ASP A 242 24.39 20.54 16.09
CA ASP A 242 23.10 20.60 15.40
C ASP A 242 22.32 19.28 15.55
N ALA A 243 23.00 18.14 15.40
CA ALA A 243 22.41 16.82 15.62
C ALA A 243 21.89 16.68 17.06
N ALA A 244 22.70 17.07 18.05
CA ALA A 244 22.29 17.04 19.45
C ALA A 244 21.16 18.04 19.75
N GLY A 245 21.21 19.24 19.17
CA GLY A 245 20.16 20.26 19.30
C GLY A 245 18.83 19.78 18.77
N PHE A 246 18.82 19.19 17.57
CA PHE A 246 17.63 18.58 16.98
C PHE A 246 17.10 17.45 17.89
N LEU A 247 17.92 16.46 18.24
CA LEU A 247 17.50 15.34 19.10
C LEU A 247 16.94 15.82 20.44
N LYS A 248 17.56 16.82 21.09
CA LYS A 248 17.08 17.41 22.34
C LYS A 248 15.69 18.04 22.19
N SER A 249 15.41 18.71 21.06
CA SER A 249 14.07 19.27 20.81
C SER A 249 13.02 18.17 20.67
N GLN A 250 13.36 17.05 20.02
CA GLN A 250 12.44 15.92 19.85
C GLN A 250 12.23 15.14 21.16
N VAL A 251 13.28 15.01 21.99
CA VAL A 251 13.18 14.46 23.35
C VAL A 251 12.23 15.30 24.19
N GLN A 252 12.41 16.62 24.23
CA GLN A 252 11.54 17.52 25.00
C GLN A 252 10.07 17.35 24.58
N TRP A 253 9.80 17.32 23.26
CA TRP A 253 8.44 17.13 22.76
C TRP A 253 7.84 15.76 23.15
N LEU A 254 8.62 14.68 23.08
CA LEU A 254 8.15 13.35 23.48
C LEU A 254 8.00 13.17 25.00
N ASP A 255 8.78 13.87 25.82
CA ASP A 255 8.60 13.88 27.27
C ASP A 255 7.23 14.46 27.64
N GLU A 256 6.82 15.58 27.01
CA GLU A 256 5.49 16.16 27.19
C GLU A 256 4.37 15.18 26.78
N LEU A 257 4.54 14.48 25.66
CA LEU A 257 3.59 13.46 25.23
C LEU A 257 3.55 12.27 26.19
N LEU A 258 4.69 11.84 26.74
CA LEU A 258 4.77 10.72 27.68
C LEU A 258 4.08 11.02 29.02
N GLU A 259 4.07 12.28 29.46
CA GLU A 259 3.32 12.71 30.64
C GLU A 259 1.81 12.55 30.46
N MET A 260 1.32 12.77 29.24
CA MET A 260 -0.08 12.61 28.88
C MET A 260 -0.46 11.14 28.60
N GLU A 261 0.40 10.43 27.87
CA GLU A 261 0.16 9.10 27.30
C GLU A 261 1.16 8.08 27.84
N ASN A 262 1.10 7.85 29.15
CA ASN A 262 2.11 7.09 29.88
C ASN A 262 2.18 5.59 29.50
N GLU A 263 1.12 4.99 28.99
CA GLU A 263 1.12 3.59 28.57
C GLU A 263 1.35 3.41 27.05
N ALA A 264 1.45 4.52 26.30
CA ALA A 264 1.63 4.45 24.85
C ALA A 264 3.04 3.93 24.51
N LYS A 265 3.11 2.66 24.12
CA LYS A 265 4.38 1.95 23.91
C LYS A 265 5.30 2.65 22.91
N TRP A 266 4.72 3.26 21.88
CA TRP A 266 5.49 3.89 20.81
C TRP A 266 6.16 5.19 21.25
N VAL A 267 5.57 5.92 22.21
CA VAL A 267 6.20 7.07 22.87
C VAL A 267 7.43 6.60 23.61
N VAL A 268 7.29 5.56 24.45
CA VAL A 268 8.39 4.99 25.25
C VAL A 268 9.53 4.50 24.35
N VAL A 269 9.21 3.72 23.31
CA VAL A 269 10.20 3.14 22.40
C VAL A 269 10.92 4.20 21.58
N THR A 270 10.20 5.23 21.11
CA THR A 270 10.81 6.30 20.31
C THR A 270 11.68 7.20 21.18
N LEU A 271 11.22 7.54 22.39
CA LEU A 271 12.00 8.33 23.35
C LEU A 271 13.28 7.59 23.78
N ALA A 272 13.21 6.27 23.99
CA ALA A 272 14.38 5.44 24.27
C ALA A 272 15.42 5.48 23.15
N ASP A 273 14.97 5.45 21.89
CA ASP A 273 15.82 5.54 20.68
C ASP A 273 16.45 6.94 20.55
N LEU A 274 15.70 8.01 20.80
CA LEU A 274 16.23 9.38 20.78
C LEU A 274 17.33 9.57 21.83
N HIS A 275 17.11 9.11 23.06
CA HIS A 275 18.12 9.16 24.11
C HIS A 275 19.35 8.30 23.79
N TYR A 276 19.16 7.14 23.16
CA TYR A 276 20.27 6.31 22.67
C TYR A 276 21.12 7.08 21.65
N ARG A 277 20.50 7.69 20.64
CA ARG A 277 21.18 8.50 19.62
C ARG A 277 21.90 9.70 20.23
N LEU A 278 21.25 10.40 21.17
CA LEU A 278 21.86 11.54 21.86
C LEU A 278 23.08 11.11 22.71
N GLY A 279 22.98 9.97 23.39
CA GLY A 279 24.08 9.39 24.17
C GLY A 279 25.25 8.88 23.33
N ALA A 280 25.06 8.69 22.02
CA ALA A 280 26.12 8.34 21.08
C ALA A 280 26.96 9.56 20.64
N ILE A 281 26.45 10.78 20.80
CA ILE A 281 27.17 12.02 20.47
C ILE A 281 27.96 12.46 21.70
N THR A 282 29.17 11.92 21.88
CA THR A 282 29.98 12.14 23.09
C THR A 282 30.59 13.53 23.20
N ASP A 283 30.57 14.31 22.12
CA ASP A 283 31.18 15.64 22.05
C ASP A 283 30.29 16.75 22.65
N VAL A 284 29.06 16.41 23.08
CA VAL A 284 28.10 17.38 23.65
C VAL A 284 27.79 17.08 25.11
N SER A 285 27.42 18.12 25.87
CA SER A 285 27.04 17.95 27.28
C SER A 285 25.74 17.15 27.44
N GLY A 286 25.70 16.31 28.49
CA GLY A 286 24.54 15.51 28.88
C GLY A 286 24.45 14.11 28.24
N TRP A 287 25.44 13.68 27.46
CA TRP A 287 25.42 12.38 26.79
C TRP A 287 25.36 11.18 27.77
N GLU A 288 26.02 11.26 28.93
CA GLU A 288 25.97 10.21 29.97
C GLU A 288 24.56 10.05 30.56
N GLU A 289 23.89 11.17 30.84
CA GLU A 289 22.51 11.15 31.34
C GLU A 289 21.55 10.62 30.26
N ALA A 290 21.78 10.97 28.99
CA ALA A 290 21.00 10.43 27.88
C ALA A 290 21.14 8.91 27.76
N LYS A 291 22.35 8.34 27.90
CA LYS A 291 22.55 6.89 27.93
C LYS A 291 21.76 6.23 29.06
N LYS A 292 21.85 6.79 30.27
CA LYS A 292 21.12 6.30 31.44
C LYS A 292 19.60 6.32 31.20
N LYS A 293 19.07 7.42 30.69
CA LYS A 293 17.65 7.56 30.32
C LYS A 293 17.21 6.55 29.27
N SER A 294 18.03 6.33 28.23
CA SER A 294 17.75 5.31 27.21
C SER A 294 17.60 3.92 27.83
N VAL A 295 18.50 3.53 28.73
CA VAL A 295 18.44 2.24 29.44
C VAL A 295 17.17 2.13 30.29
N GLU A 296 16.83 3.16 31.07
CA GLU A 296 15.62 3.19 31.89
C GLU A 296 14.34 3.06 31.05
N LEU A 297 14.28 3.72 29.90
CA LEU A 297 13.13 3.66 29.00
C LEU A 297 13.02 2.33 28.28
N TYR A 298 14.12 1.68 27.90
CA TYR A 298 14.06 0.31 27.36
C TYR A 298 13.62 -0.71 28.41
N ASP A 299 13.97 -0.53 29.69
CA ASP A 299 13.43 -1.35 30.78
C ASP A 299 11.91 -1.18 30.91
N ARG A 300 11.41 0.06 30.76
CA ARG A 300 9.96 0.31 30.69
C ARG A 300 9.32 -0.31 29.44
N ALA A 301 9.96 -0.22 28.27
CA ALA A 301 9.48 -0.82 27.04
C ALA A 301 9.27 -2.34 27.17
N ILE A 302 10.18 -3.03 27.88
CA ILE A 302 10.03 -4.47 28.19
C ILE A 302 8.77 -4.76 29.00
N ALA A 303 8.38 -3.87 29.92
CA ALA A 303 7.18 -4.05 30.73
C ALA A 303 5.88 -3.84 29.92
N VAL A 304 5.87 -2.92 28.95
CA VAL A 304 4.67 -2.55 28.18
C VAL A 304 4.50 -3.31 26.85
N ASP A 305 5.59 -3.88 26.28
CA ASP A 305 5.55 -4.65 25.02
C ASP A 305 6.38 -5.94 25.13
N LEU A 306 5.82 -6.92 25.86
CA LEU A 306 6.48 -8.20 26.15
C LEU A 306 6.86 -9.00 24.89
N ASP A 307 6.10 -8.88 23.82
CA ASP A 307 6.35 -9.60 22.56
C ASP A 307 7.67 -9.17 21.91
N HIS A 308 8.12 -7.93 22.17
CA HIS A 308 9.37 -7.36 21.65
C HIS A 308 10.49 -7.31 22.68
N ARG A 309 10.34 -7.95 23.84
CA ARG A 309 11.33 -7.95 24.94
C ARG A 309 12.77 -8.18 24.49
N ARG A 310 13.02 -9.18 23.64
CA ARG A 310 14.38 -9.50 23.18
C ARG A 310 15.03 -8.36 22.41
N TYR A 311 14.24 -7.66 21.59
CA TYR A 311 14.71 -6.48 20.86
C TYR A 311 15.12 -5.37 21.83
N TYR A 312 14.30 -5.09 22.85
CA TYR A 312 14.62 -4.07 23.85
C TYR A 312 15.81 -4.44 24.73
N GLU A 313 15.97 -5.72 25.11
CA GLU A 313 17.16 -6.19 25.85
C GLU A 313 18.44 -5.97 25.05
N ASP A 314 18.41 -6.17 23.72
CA ASP A 314 19.56 -5.92 22.87
C ASP A 314 19.83 -4.42 22.66
N MET A 315 18.78 -3.59 22.54
CA MET A 315 18.95 -2.14 22.49
C MET A 315 19.49 -1.58 23.80
N LYS A 316 19.00 -2.05 24.94
CA LYS A 316 19.51 -1.70 26.28
C LYS A 316 21.01 -1.98 26.41
N LYS A 317 21.51 -3.12 25.91
CA LYS A 317 22.94 -3.44 25.92
C LYS A 317 23.76 -2.48 25.06
N LYS A 318 23.20 -1.94 23.98
CA LYS A 318 23.88 -0.94 23.14
C LYS A 318 23.90 0.44 23.79
N SER A 319 22.88 0.76 24.59
CA SER A 319 22.77 2.05 25.30
C SER A 319 23.63 2.13 26.57
N ALA A 320 23.97 1.00 27.19
CA ALA A 320 24.80 0.92 28.39
C ALA A 320 26.27 1.27 28.11
#